data_AF-A0A349E793-F1
#
_entry.id   AF-A0A349E793-F1
#
_cell.length_a   1.000
_cell.length_b   1.000
_cell.length_c   1.000
_cell.angle_alpha   90.00
_cell.angle_beta   90.00
_cell.angle_gamma   90.00
#
_symmetry.space_group_name_H-M   'P 1'
#
loop_
_entity.id
_entity.type
_entity.pdbx_description
1 polymer ?
#
loop_
_entity_poly.entity_id
_entity_poly.type
_entity_poly.pdbx_seq_one_letter_code
_entity_poly.pdbx_strand_id
1 'polypeptide(L)'
;MSASTRILIGLGMGLIGGVSFSLLDISADSLLPSIIEPIGTLWVNGIRMTVVPLLMALMITAIAGQETTGTIAQLGGKAIALFVTMIVVSSLFTFFVAPPLIAMLNIDPDASRSLLERTTTAAVGSSELPPFRDWLVALIPINPIRAAVNNAILPLMIFTGLFS
;
A
#
# COMPACT_ATOMS: atom_id res chain seq x y z
N MET A 1 8.47 21.10 18.57
CA MET A 1 7.51 20.07 18.09
C MET A 1 8.22 19.20 17.08
N SER A 2 8.13 17.86 17.19
CA SER A 2 8.75 16.95 16.21
C SER A 2 7.95 16.92 14.90
N ALA A 3 8.58 16.46 13.82
CA ALA A 3 7.91 16.26 12.53
C ALA A 3 6.71 15.30 12.66
N SER A 4 6.87 14.22 13.42
CA SER A 4 5.80 13.23 13.66
C SER A 4 4.59 13.87 14.34
N THR A 5 4.79 14.70 15.37
CA THR A 5 3.69 15.39 16.04
C THR A 5 2.95 16.34 15.09
N ARG A 6 3.66 17.04 14.20
CA ARG A 6 3.03 17.92 13.20
C ARG A 6 2.17 17.13 12.21
N ILE A 7 2.65 15.97 11.76
CA ILE A 7 1.90 15.08 10.85
C ILE A 7 0.64 14.55 11.54
N LEU A 8 0.75 14.08 12.78
CA LEU A 8 -0.39 13.60 13.58
C LEU A 8 -1.44 14.70 13.79
N ILE A 9 -1.01 15.92 14.10
CA ILE A 9 -1.92 17.07 14.22
C ILE A 9 -2.60 17.37 12.87
N GLY A 10 -1.85 17.35 11.76
CA GLY A 10 -2.39 17.53 10.42
C GLY A 10 -3.44 16.48 10.05
N LEU A 11 -3.16 15.20 10.34
CA LEU A 11 -4.09 14.09 10.14
C LEU A 11 -5.37 14.28 10.97
N GLY A 12 -5.22 14.61 12.26
CA GLY A 12 -6.34 14.86 13.15
C GLY A 12 -7.21 16.03 12.70
N MET A 13 -6.60 17.16 12.33
CA MET A 13 -7.32 18.33 11.82
C MET A 13 -8.01 18.03 10.49
N GLY A 14 -7.36 17.31 9.58
CA GLY A 14 -7.95 16.92 8.29
C GLY A 14 -9.17 16.00 8.48
N LEU A 15 -9.07 15.02 9.37
CA LEU A 15 -10.18 14.12 9.70
C LEU A 15 -11.35 14.87 10.33
N ILE A 16 -11.09 15.69 11.37
CA ILE A 16 -12.13 16.49 12.04
C ILE A 16 -12.78 17.46 11.06
N GLY A 17 -11.99 18.11 10.21
CA GLY A 17 -12.46 19.03 9.19
C GLY A 17 -13.36 18.34 8.16
N GLY A 18 -12.95 17.18 7.65
CA GLY A 18 -13.73 16.39 6.69
C GLY A 18 -15.05 15.87 7.27
N VAL A 19 -15.02 15.35 8.51
CA VAL A 19 -16.24 14.88 9.20
C VAL A 19 -17.18 16.05 9.48
N SER A 20 -16.68 17.18 9.98
CA SER A 20 -17.51 18.37 10.26
C SER A 20 -18.13 18.92 8.97
N PHE A 21 -17.36 18.95 7.88
CA PHE A 21 -17.84 19.37 6.57
C PHE A 21 -18.99 18.47 6.08
N SER A 22 -18.88 17.15 6.26
CA SER A 22 -19.93 16.19 5.90
C SER A 22 -21.19 16.31 6.77
N LEU A 23 -21.06 16.66 8.06
CA LEU A 23 -22.20 16.76 8.98
C LEU A 23 -23.03 18.03 8.77
N LEU A 24 -22.40 19.09 8.27
CA LEU A 24 -23.05 20.38 8.02
C LEU A 24 -23.83 20.41 6.71
N ASP A 25 -23.87 19.29 5.96
CA ASP A 25 -24.50 19.15 4.64
C ASP A 25 -24.13 20.28 3.68
N ILE A 26 -22.88 20.76 3.78
CA ILE A 26 -22.35 21.77 2.88
C ILE A 26 -22.32 21.12 1.50
N SER A 27 -23.11 21.67 0.58
CA SER A 27 -23.36 21.10 -0.73
C SER A 27 -22.09 20.61 -1.42
N ALA A 28 -22.19 19.46 -2.11
CA ALA A 28 -21.07 18.85 -2.84
C ALA A 28 -20.46 19.79 -3.90
N ASP A 29 -21.18 20.82 -4.33
CA ASP A 29 -20.72 21.89 -5.23
C ASP A 29 -19.82 22.94 -4.55
N SER A 30 -19.52 22.79 -3.26
CA SER A 30 -18.59 23.68 -2.59
C SER A 30 -17.21 23.60 -3.24
N LEU A 31 -16.53 24.75 -3.36
CA LEU A 31 -15.19 24.81 -3.92
C LEU A 31 -14.11 24.20 -3.01
N LEU A 32 -14.46 23.85 -1.76
CA LEU A 32 -13.50 23.51 -0.72
C LEU A 32 -12.76 22.19 -1.00
N PRO A 33 -13.42 21.06 -1.35
CA PRO A 33 -12.75 19.84 -1.76
C PRO A 33 -11.84 20.06 -2.98
N SER A 34 -12.30 20.81 -3.98
CA SER A 34 -11.54 21.07 -5.21
C SER A 34 -10.25 21.87 -4.99
N ILE A 35 -10.16 22.64 -3.89
CA ILE A 35 -8.95 23.39 -3.52
C ILE A 35 -8.00 22.52 -2.69
N ILE A 36 -8.53 21.65 -1.82
CA ILE A 36 -7.73 20.85 -0.89
C ILE A 36 -7.18 19.58 -1.55
N GLU A 37 -7.98 18.89 -2.36
CA GLU A 37 -7.61 17.63 -3.01
C GLU A 37 -6.32 17.72 -3.86
N PRO A 38 -6.09 18.78 -4.67
CA PRO A 38 -4.84 18.92 -5.41
C PRO A 38 -3.60 18.96 -4.51
N ILE A 39 -3.68 19.54 -3.30
CA ILE A 39 -2.55 19.62 -2.37
C ILE A 39 -2.16 18.21 -1.90
N GLY A 40 -3.15 17.41 -1.50
CA GLY A 40 -2.93 16.01 -1.13
C GLY A 40 -2.39 15.18 -2.30
N THR A 41 -2.93 15.41 -3.50
CA THR A 41 -2.49 14.73 -4.73
C THR A 41 -1.04 15.07 -5.08
N LEU A 42 -0.65 16.34 -5.01
CA LEU A 42 0.73 16.77 -5.23
C LEU A 42 1.69 16.12 -4.23
N TRP A 43 1.29 16.03 -2.96
CA TRP A 43 2.10 15.36 -1.93
C TRP A 43 2.28 13.86 -2.22
N VAL A 44 1.20 13.14 -2.53
CA VAL A 44 1.26 11.72 -2.90
C VAL A 44 2.11 11.51 -4.16
N ASN A 45 1.92 12.34 -5.18
CA ASN A 45 2.68 12.27 -6.43
C ASN A 45 4.17 12.55 -6.21
N GLY A 46 4.51 13.54 -5.37
CA GLY A 46 5.90 13.85 -5.01
C GLY A 46 6.60 12.66 -4.33
N ILE A 47 5.91 11.98 -3.41
CA ILE A 47 6.43 10.76 -2.80
C ILE A 47 6.61 9.68 -3.87
N ARG A 48 5.57 9.35 -4.64
CA ARG A 48 5.61 8.28 -5.64
C ARG A 48 6.65 8.49 -6.75
N MET A 49 6.88 9.74 -7.15
CA MET A 49 7.87 10.11 -8.17
C MET A 49 9.29 9.67 -7.80
N THR A 50 9.63 9.73 -6.51
CA THR A 50 10.99 9.44 -6.03
C THR A 50 11.23 7.97 -5.72
N VAL A 51 10.18 7.17 -5.52
CA VAL A 51 10.27 5.78 -5.08
C VAL A 51 11.08 4.93 -6.05
N VAL A 52 10.76 4.94 -7.35
CA VAL A 52 11.44 4.07 -8.32
C VAL A 52 12.92 4.42 -8.49
N PRO A 53 13.31 5.68 -8.76
CA PRO A 53 14.74 6.02 -8.87
C PRO A 53 15.53 5.69 -7.61
N LEU A 54 14.97 5.98 -6.44
CA LEU A 54 15.64 5.78 -5.15
C LEU A 54 15.81 4.31 -4.82
N LEU A 55 14.78 3.47 -5.02
CA LEU A 55 14.88 2.02 -4.80
C LEU A 55 15.98 1.40 -5.68
N MET A 56 16.03 1.78 -6.96
CA MET A 56 17.05 1.28 -7.89
C MET A 56 18.45 1.68 -7.45
N ALA A 57 18.67 2.97 -7.18
CA ALA A 57 19.98 3.49 -6.77
C ALA A 57 20.45 2.83 -5.47
N LEU A 58 19.57 2.75 -4.46
CA LEU A 58 19.91 2.13 -3.19
C LEU A 58 20.23 0.64 -3.34
N MET A 59 19.45 -0.10 -4.12
CA MET A 59 19.70 -1.52 -4.35
C MET A 59 21.05 -1.75 -5.05
N ILE A 60 21.35 -0.99 -6.11
CA ILE A 60 22.63 -1.06 -6.81
C ILE A 60 23.78 -0.77 -5.83
N THR A 61 23.69 0.30 -5.05
CA THR A 61 24.76 0.65 -4.09
C THR A 61 24.91 -0.39 -2.98
N ALA A 62 23.82 -1.02 -2.54
CA ALA A 62 23.84 -2.04 -1.49
C ALA A 62 24.51 -3.34 -1.96
N ILE A 63 24.31 -3.72 -3.23
CA ILE A 63 24.85 -4.95 -3.80
C ILE A 63 26.28 -4.73 -4.32
N ALA A 64 26.50 -3.71 -5.15
CA ALA A 64 27.82 -3.41 -5.72
C ALA A 64 28.86 -2.99 -4.65
N GLY A 65 28.40 -2.49 -3.50
CA GLY A 65 29.26 -2.15 -2.37
C GLY A 65 29.74 -3.36 -1.55
N GLN A 66 29.35 -4.59 -1.88
CA GLN A 66 29.69 -5.80 -1.14
C GLN A 66 30.62 -6.73 -1.93
N GLU A 67 31.74 -7.11 -1.31
CA GLU A 67 32.77 -7.95 -1.96
C GLU A 67 32.34 -9.43 -2.09
N THR A 68 31.37 -9.88 -1.28
CA THR A 68 30.92 -11.28 -1.25
C THR A 68 29.44 -11.41 -1.55
N THR A 69 29.11 -11.95 -2.73
CA THR A 69 27.73 -12.21 -3.16
C THR A 69 26.95 -13.12 -2.19
N GLY A 70 27.64 -14.06 -1.54
CA GLY A 70 27.03 -14.98 -0.58
C GLY A 70 26.41 -14.30 0.64
N THR A 71 26.98 -13.19 1.09
CA THR A 71 26.47 -12.45 2.26
C THR A 71 25.13 -11.76 1.95
N ILE A 72 25.01 -11.18 0.75
CA ILE A 72 23.76 -10.55 0.29
C ILE A 72 22.63 -11.58 0.18
N ALA A 73 22.90 -12.73 -0.44
CA ALA A 73 21.91 -13.79 -0.60
C ALA A 73 21.43 -14.35 0.76
N GLN A 74 22.34 -14.52 1.73
CA GLN A 74 21.99 -14.96 3.08
C GLN A 74 21.14 -13.92 3.83
N LEU A 75 21.48 -12.64 3.71
CA LEU A 75 20.71 -11.57 4.33
C LEU A 75 19.30 -11.47 3.71
N GLY A 76 19.20 -11.57 2.38
CA GLY A 76 17.93 -11.61 1.67
C GLY A 76 17.07 -12.80 2.09
N GLY A 77 17.64 -14.00 2.19
CA GLY A 77 16.93 -15.19 2.66
C GLY A 77 16.41 -15.05 4.10
N LYS A 78 17.23 -14.50 5.01
CA LYS A 78 16.81 -14.19 6.39
C LYS A 78 15.68 -13.16 6.43
N ALA A 79 15.74 -12.12 5.59
CA ALA A 79 14.70 -11.11 5.50
C ALA A 79 13.38 -11.70 4.96
N ILE A 80 13.43 -12.53 3.91
CA ILE A 80 12.25 -13.22 3.38
C ILE A 80 11.64 -14.13 4.46
N ALA A 81 12.46 -14.93 5.15
CA ALA A 81 11.97 -15.80 6.23
C ALA A 81 11.31 -15.00 7.36
N LEU A 82 11.90 -13.85 7.74
CA LEU A 82 11.32 -12.94 8.72
C LEU A 82 9.97 -12.39 8.26
N PHE A 83 9.88 -11.88 7.03
CA PHE A 83 8.62 -11.34 6.50
C PHE A 83 7.54 -12.40 6.36
N VAL A 84 7.86 -13.58 5.84
CA VAL A 84 6.92 -14.70 5.76
C VAL A 84 6.41 -15.09 7.15
N THR A 85 7.31 -15.19 8.12
CA THR A 85 6.93 -15.50 9.51
C THR A 85 6.01 -14.42 10.08
N MET A 86 6.35 -13.15 9.88
CA MET A 86 5.56 -12.02 10.37
C MET A 86 4.17 -11.96 9.71
N ILE A 87 4.08 -12.25 8.40
CA ILE A 87 2.80 -12.36 7.67
C ILE A 87 1.96 -13.49 8.26
N VAL A 88 2.54 -14.70 8.43
CA VAL A 88 1.82 -15.84 8.99
C VAL A 88 1.32 -15.53 10.39
N VAL A 89 2.16 -14.99 11.26
CA VAL A 89 1.78 -14.61 12.64
C VAL A 89 0.68 -13.56 12.63
N SER A 90 0.81 -12.51 11.81
CA SER A 90 -0.21 -11.46 11.71
C SER A 90 -1.53 -11.99 11.15
N SER A 91 -1.49 -12.85 10.14
CA SER A 91 -2.69 -13.47 9.56
C SER A 91 -3.38 -14.39 10.55
N LEU A 92 -2.62 -15.20 11.30
CA LEU A 92 -3.16 -16.05 12.36
C LEU A 92 -3.78 -15.20 13.48
N PHE A 93 -3.09 -14.15 13.92
CA PHE A 93 -3.62 -13.20 14.89
C PHE A 93 -4.96 -12.62 14.42
N THR A 94 -5.02 -12.08 13.20
CA THR A 94 -6.27 -11.56 12.63
C THR A 94 -7.35 -12.64 12.52
N PHE A 95 -7.00 -13.86 12.10
CA PHE A 95 -7.93 -14.97 11.96
C PHE A 95 -8.58 -15.36 13.30
N PHE A 96 -7.83 -15.35 14.41
CA PHE A 96 -8.37 -15.69 15.72
C PHE A 96 -9.08 -14.51 16.40
N VAL A 97 -8.61 -13.29 16.17
CA VAL A 97 -9.06 -12.10 16.92
C VAL A 97 -10.20 -11.38 16.22
N ALA A 98 -10.21 -11.29 14.89
CA ALA A 98 -11.22 -10.54 14.15
C ALA A 98 -12.64 -11.13 14.28
N PRO A 99 -12.88 -12.45 14.10
CA PRO A 99 -14.23 -13.00 14.20
C PRO A 99 -14.95 -12.74 15.53
N PRO A 100 -14.35 -12.96 16.73
CA PRO A 100 -15.06 -12.69 17.99
C PRO A 100 -15.28 -11.19 18.23
N LEU A 101 -14.35 -10.32 17.83
CA LEU A 101 -14.53 -8.86 17.92
C LEU A 101 -15.69 -8.38 17.03
N ILE A 102 -15.76 -8.88 15.79
CA ILE A 102 -16.84 -8.55 14.86
C ILE A 102 -18.18 -9.10 15.37
N ALA A 103 -18.19 -10.32 15.94
CA ALA A 103 -19.41 -10.91 16.51
C ALA A 103 -19.97 -10.12 17.70
N MET A 104 -19.12 -9.35 18.41
CA MET A 104 -19.55 -8.47 19.49
C MET A 104 -20.21 -7.17 18.97
N LEU A 105 -20.02 -6.83 17.71
CA LEU A 105 -20.61 -5.63 17.11
C LEU A 105 -22.07 -5.90 16.73
N ASN A 106 -23.01 -5.24 17.39
CA ASN A 106 -24.42 -5.25 16.97
C ASN A 106 -24.59 -4.35 15.74
N ILE A 107 -24.46 -4.95 14.54
CA ILE A 107 -24.71 -4.26 13.27
C ILE A 107 -26.22 -4.24 13.03
N ASP A 108 -26.79 -3.04 12.93
CA ASP A 108 -28.19 -2.84 12.53
C ASP A 108 -28.38 -3.35 11.08
N PRO A 109 -29.22 -4.38 10.85
CA PRO A 109 -29.45 -4.93 9.53
C PRO A 109 -29.96 -3.90 8.52
N ASP A 110 -30.74 -2.92 8.95
CA ASP A 110 -31.33 -1.92 8.06
C ASP A 110 -30.31 -0.84 7.66
N ALA A 111 -29.42 -0.45 8.58
CA ALA A 111 -28.27 0.37 8.26
C ALA A 111 -27.32 -0.35 7.28
N SER A 112 -27.09 -1.65 7.47
CA SER A 112 -26.26 -2.45 6.55
C SER A 112 -26.86 -2.53 5.15
N ARG A 113 -28.18 -2.77 5.02
CA ARG A 113 -28.87 -2.78 3.72
C ARG A 113 -28.80 -1.44 3.02
N SER A 114 -29.11 -0.34 3.71
CA SER A 114 -29.08 1.00 3.10
C SER A 114 -27.67 1.40 2.63
N LEU A 115 -26.62 0.96 3.33
CA LEU A 115 -25.23 1.15 2.88
C LEU A 115 -24.91 0.31 1.64
N LEU A 116 -25.32 -0.94 1.57
CA LEU A 116 -25.10 -1.81 0.41
C LEU A 116 -25.81 -1.27 -0.84
N GLU A 117 -27.05 -0.79 -0.69
CA GLU A 117 -27.82 -0.18 -1.79
C GLU A 117 -27.16 1.09 -2.32
N ARG A 118 -26.61 1.93 -1.43
CA ARG A 118 -25.94 3.19 -1.80
C ARG A 118 -24.56 3.00 -2.41
N THR A 119 -23.85 1.94 -2.04
CA THR A 119 -22.45 1.75 -2.46
C THR A 119 -22.32 1.08 -3.82
N THR A 120 -23.40 0.61 -4.44
CA THR A 120 -23.39 -0.12 -5.74
C THR A 120 -22.18 -1.04 -5.87
N THR A 121 -21.78 -1.68 -4.77
CA THR A 121 -20.62 -2.57 -4.77
C THR A 121 -21.14 -3.87 -5.37
N ALA A 122 -21.25 -3.86 -6.71
CA ALA A 122 -21.32 -5.05 -7.51
C ALA A 122 -20.27 -5.99 -6.94
N ALA A 123 -20.73 -7.18 -6.53
CA ALA A 123 -19.95 -8.24 -5.90
C ALA A 123 -18.48 -8.07 -6.26
N VAL A 124 -17.65 -7.69 -5.27
CA VAL A 124 -16.20 -7.51 -5.44
C VAL A 124 -15.73 -8.75 -6.17
N GLY A 125 -15.55 -8.61 -7.49
CA GLY A 125 -15.20 -9.73 -8.34
C GLY A 125 -13.93 -10.26 -7.74
N SER A 126 -13.94 -11.53 -7.36
CA SER A 126 -12.71 -12.21 -6.95
C SER A 126 -11.75 -12.00 -8.11
N SER A 127 -10.81 -11.06 -7.95
CA SER A 127 -9.75 -10.85 -8.90
C SER A 127 -9.01 -12.17 -8.94
N GLU A 128 -9.26 -12.97 -9.99
CA GLU A 128 -8.68 -14.28 -10.11
C GLU A 128 -7.17 -14.10 -10.10
N LEU A 129 -6.55 -14.62 -9.05
CA LEU A 129 -5.10 -14.58 -8.92
C LEU A 129 -4.52 -15.35 -10.11
N PRO A 130 -3.53 -14.77 -10.81
CA PRO A 130 -2.88 -15.49 -11.89
C PRO A 130 -2.32 -16.81 -11.33
N PRO A 131 -2.31 -17.89 -12.14
CA PRO A 131 -1.65 -19.13 -11.76
C PRO A 131 -0.24 -18.85 -11.26
N PHE A 132 0.19 -19.54 -10.21
CA PHE A 132 1.49 -19.31 -9.59
C PHE A 132 2.65 -19.33 -10.60
N ARG A 133 2.57 -20.20 -11.61
CA ARG A 133 3.56 -20.27 -12.69
C ARG A 133 3.66 -18.94 -13.46
N ASP A 134 2.53 -18.31 -13.76
CA ASP A 134 2.46 -17.11 -14.59
C ASP A 134 2.96 -15.90 -13.77
N TRP A 135 2.65 -15.88 -12.47
CA TRP A 135 3.23 -14.92 -11.52
C TRP A 135 4.76 -15.07 -11.42
N LEU A 136 5.27 -16.30 -11.29
CA LEU A 136 6.71 -16.58 -11.20
C LEU A 136 7.45 -16.14 -12.46
N VAL A 137 6.89 -16.40 -13.64
CA VAL A 137 7.46 -15.93 -14.92
C VAL A 137 7.43 -14.39 -15.00
N ALA A 138 6.36 -13.76 -14.52
CA ALA A 138 6.23 -12.30 -14.51
C ALA A 138 7.23 -11.58 -13.57
N LEU A 139 7.91 -12.30 -12.66
CA LEU A 139 8.94 -11.72 -11.80
C LEU A 139 10.17 -11.25 -12.58
N ILE A 140 10.46 -11.86 -13.73
CA ILE A 140 11.58 -11.46 -14.59
C ILE A 140 11.01 -10.63 -15.75
N PRO A 141 11.11 -9.29 -15.73
CA PRO A 141 10.49 -8.46 -16.75
C PRO A 141 11.30 -8.52 -18.05
N ILE A 142 10.62 -8.68 -19.18
CA ILE A 142 11.24 -8.56 -20.52
C ILE A 142 11.76 -7.15 -20.83
N ASN A 143 11.22 -6.13 -20.13
CA ASN A 143 11.63 -4.73 -20.28
C ASN A 143 11.56 -4.03 -18.91
N PRO A 144 12.69 -3.75 -18.26
CA PRO A 144 12.73 -3.12 -16.95
C PRO A 144 12.23 -1.67 -16.96
N ILE A 145 12.39 -0.94 -18.06
CA ILE A 145 11.86 0.44 -18.18
C ILE A 145 10.33 0.41 -18.16
N ARG A 146 9.71 -0.53 -18.87
CA ARG A 146 8.25 -0.71 -18.82
C ARG A 146 7.78 -1.09 -17.42
N ALA A 147 8.53 -1.94 -16.72
CA ALA A 147 8.25 -2.29 -15.33
C ALA A 147 8.31 -1.05 -14.41
N ALA A 148 9.26 -0.13 -14.64
CA ALA A 148 9.38 1.14 -13.92
C ALA A 148 8.18 2.06 -14.14
N VAL A 149 7.77 2.22 -15.40
CA VAL A 149 6.61 3.04 -15.77
C VAL A 149 5.31 2.51 -15.17
N ASN A 150 5.14 1.18 -15.14
CA ASN A 150 3.94 0.54 -14.62
C ASN A 150 3.96 0.30 -13.10
N ASN A 151 4.96 0.85 -12.38
CA ASN A 151 5.15 0.62 -10.95
C ASN A 151 5.20 -0.87 -10.54
N ALA A 152 5.75 -1.73 -11.41
CA ALA A 152 5.99 -3.13 -11.12
C ALA A 152 7.25 -3.29 -10.23
N ILE A 153 7.13 -2.91 -8.96
CA ILE A 153 8.26 -2.77 -8.02
C ILE A 153 9.00 -4.09 -7.83
N LEU A 154 8.28 -5.21 -7.61
CA LEU A 154 8.94 -6.49 -7.37
C LEU A 154 9.78 -6.97 -8.59
N PRO A 155 9.24 -7.00 -9.82
CA PRO A 155 10.05 -7.28 -11.00
C PRO A 155 11.25 -6.34 -11.19
N LEU A 156 11.09 -5.04 -10.87
CA LEU A 156 12.19 -4.10 -10.90
C LEU A 156 13.29 -4.47 -9.92
N MET A 157 12.95 -4.80 -8.67
CA MET A 157 13.94 -5.18 -7.66
C MET A 157 14.69 -6.46 -8.07
N ILE A 158 13.99 -7.43 -8.66
CA ILE A 158 14.62 -8.65 -9.21
C ILE A 158 15.59 -8.29 -10.35
N PHE A 159 15.15 -7.50 -11.32
CA PHE A 159 16.03 -7.04 -12.40
C PHE A 159 17.27 -6.31 -11.85
N THR A 160 17.07 -5.36 -10.95
CA THR A 160 18.16 -4.56 -10.39
C THR A 160 19.15 -5.41 -9.64
N GLY A 161 18.68 -6.33 -8.80
CA GLY A 161 19.56 -7.21 -8.04
C GLY A 161 20.31 -8.22 -8.91
N LEU A 162 19.78 -8.60 -10.06
CA LEU A 162 20.49 -9.44 -11.05
C LEU A 162 21.46 -8.64 -11.92
N PHE A 163 21.20 -7.34 -12.12
CA PHE A 163 22.00 -6.44 -12.94
C PHE A 163 23.20 -5.85 -12.18
N SER A 164 23.01 -5.52 -10.90
CA SER A 164 24.04 -4.95 -10.01
C SER A 164 25.06 -5.98 -9.55
#